data_AF-A0A7X5Q868-F1
#
_entry.id   AF-A0A7X5Q868-F1
#
_cell.length_a   1.000
_cell.length_b   1.000
_cell.length_c   1.000
_cell.angle_alpha   90.00
_cell.angle_beta   90.00
_cell.angle_gamma   90.00
#
_symmetry.space_group_name_H-M   'P 1'
#
loop_
_entity.id
_entity.type
_entity.pdbx_description
1 polymer ?
#
loop_
_entity_poly.entity_id
_entity_poly.type
_entity_poly.pdbx_seq_one_letter_code
_entity_poly.pdbx_strand_id
1 'polypeptide(L)'
;ILLISVYGEEGTERKVVVNPRGMLSYLFVESISASGKTIFELRESLHEQLRKYYRFVTLSITPIKFNAEYYTILGEVKDPGKKPIVGDPTLLSAISQAKGFTTMDFRDQVVDLCDLEKAFLARNGEYIPIDFVRLIRHGDLNQDIPLRSGDYIYIPNVTMKQVYVVGEVFYPVTIDYMTDMSLVEAITEAGDVTERAGSRVAVLRGSLSCPVHYLIDFNRIVKGCASDFKLQPGDIVYVPPRSFTSLREILQEAARVFVHRTADSTGEEAFIQAHPHTRNDRRRRAK
;
A
#
# COMPACT_ATOMS: atom_id res chain seq x y z
N ILE A 1 -9.96 16.44 -17.13
CA ILE A 1 -10.42 17.80 -17.52
C ILE A 1 -9.54 18.28 -18.66
N LEU A 2 -10.15 18.64 -19.78
CA LEU A 2 -9.52 19.22 -20.96
C LEU A 2 -9.94 20.68 -21.08
N LEU A 3 -9.05 21.56 -21.53
CA LEU A 3 -9.39 22.88 -22.05
C LEU A 3 -9.60 22.70 -23.54
N ILE A 4 -10.79 23.05 -24.02
CA ILE A 4 -11.09 23.00 -25.45
C ILE A 4 -11.48 24.40 -25.90
N SER A 5 -10.89 24.87 -26.98
CA SER A 5 -11.23 26.13 -27.64
C SER A 5 -11.16 25.99 -29.17
N VAL A 6 -11.96 26.80 -29.85
CA VAL A 6 -11.83 27.00 -31.29
C VAL A 6 -10.89 28.20 -31.50
N TYR A 7 -9.78 27.96 -32.17
CA TYR A 7 -8.78 28.99 -32.44
C TYR A 7 -9.39 30.13 -33.26
N GLY A 8 -9.23 31.36 -32.77
CA GLY A 8 -9.76 32.56 -33.42
C GLY A 8 -11.22 32.88 -33.11
N GLU A 9 -11.92 32.08 -32.29
CA GLU A 9 -13.32 32.30 -31.92
C GLU A 9 -13.46 32.58 -30.42
N GLU A 10 -13.82 33.82 -30.07
CA GLU A 10 -14.01 34.23 -28.68
C GLU A 10 -15.21 33.52 -28.03
N GLY A 11 -15.10 33.25 -26.72
CA GLY A 11 -16.18 32.62 -25.95
C GLY A 11 -16.33 31.11 -26.15
N THR A 12 -15.54 30.48 -27.02
CA THR A 12 -15.56 29.02 -27.26
C THR A 12 -14.72 28.23 -26.25
N GLU A 13 -13.86 28.88 -25.48
CA GLU A 13 -13.07 28.21 -24.46
C GLU A 13 -13.95 27.61 -23.35
N ARG A 14 -13.78 26.31 -23.09
CA ARG A 14 -14.48 25.57 -22.03
C ARG A 14 -13.54 24.59 -21.34
N LYS A 15 -13.68 24.48 -20.01
CA LYS A 15 -13.15 23.36 -19.24
C LYS A 15 -14.11 22.19 -19.35
N VAL A 16 -13.74 21.18 -20.12
CA VAL A 16 -14.55 20.00 -20.40
C VAL A 16 -14.12 18.84 -19.52
N VAL A 17 -15.10 18.25 -18.82
CA VAL A 17 -14.89 17.06 -18.00
C VAL A 17 -15.26 15.83 -18.83
N VAL A 18 -14.37 14.83 -18.85
CA VAL A 18 -14.68 13.51 -19.42
C VAL A 18 -15.44 12.74 -18.35
N ASN A 19 -16.62 12.23 -18.68
CA ASN A 19 -17.46 11.49 -17.75
C ASN A 19 -16.94 10.05 -17.54
N PRO A 20 -17.47 9.29 -16.56
CA PRO A 20 -17.00 7.92 -16.27
C PRO A 20 -17.18 6.92 -17.42
N ARG A 21 -18.04 7.22 -18.41
CA ARG A 21 -18.18 6.41 -19.62
C ARG A 21 -17.13 6.75 -20.69
N GLY A 22 -16.17 7.63 -20.38
CA GLY A 22 -15.15 8.06 -21.33
C GLY A 22 -15.63 9.07 -22.38
N MET A 23 -16.80 9.67 -22.17
CA MET A 23 -17.43 10.59 -23.12
C MET A 23 -17.29 12.03 -22.66
N LEU A 24 -17.26 12.97 -23.61
CA LEU A 24 -17.32 14.40 -23.34
C LEU A 24 -18.35 15.10 -24.22
N SER A 25 -18.76 16.28 -23.79
CA SER A 25 -19.65 17.19 -24.53
C SER A 25 -18.98 18.54 -24.69
N TYR A 26 -19.05 19.14 -25.87
CA TYR A 26 -18.45 20.44 -26.15
C TYR A 26 -19.26 21.21 -27.20
N LEU A 27 -19.68 22.44 -26.87
CA LEU A 27 -20.57 23.27 -27.70
C LEU A 27 -21.84 22.49 -28.12
N PHE A 28 -22.07 22.33 -29.42
CA PHE A 28 -23.21 21.61 -30.01
C PHE A 28 -22.99 20.09 -30.10
N VAL A 29 -21.82 19.59 -29.70
CA VAL A 29 -21.51 18.16 -29.67
C VAL A 29 -21.87 17.59 -28.30
N GLU A 30 -22.96 16.81 -28.26
CA GLU A 30 -23.50 16.26 -27.02
C GLU A 30 -22.70 15.09 -26.46
N SER A 31 -22.11 14.26 -27.32
CA SER A 31 -21.45 13.03 -26.88
C SER A 31 -20.38 12.56 -27.87
N ILE A 32 -19.13 12.63 -27.44
CA ILE A 32 -17.98 12.11 -28.19
C ILE A 32 -17.07 11.27 -27.29
N SER A 33 -16.63 10.13 -27.82
CA SER A 33 -15.71 9.25 -27.11
C SER A 33 -14.31 9.83 -27.09
N ALA A 34 -13.77 9.97 -25.88
CA ALA A 34 -12.41 10.41 -25.57
C ALA A 34 -11.55 9.32 -24.94
N SER A 35 -12.16 8.27 -24.36
CA SER A 35 -11.42 7.15 -23.78
C SER A 35 -10.67 6.37 -24.86
N GLY A 36 -9.43 5.98 -24.55
CA GLY A 36 -8.55 5.24 -25.46
C GLY A 36 -8.02 6.03 -26.66
N LYS A 37 -8.38 7.31 -26.81
CA LYS A 37 -7.91 8.16 -27.92
C LYS A 37 -6.72 9.03 -27.52
N THR A 38 -5.81 9.24 -28.47
CA THR A 38 -4.82 10.31 -28.36
C THR A 38 -5.49 11.68 -28.49
N ILE A 39 -4.80 12.74 -28.02
CA ILE A 39 -5.29 14.13 -28.21
C ILE A 39 -5.49 14.46 -29.70
N PHE A 40 -4.66 13.88 -30.57
CA PHE A 40 -4.80 14.04 -32.02
C PHE A 40 -6.07 13.39 -32.55
N GLU A 41 -6.30 12.11 -32.23
CA GLU A 41 -7.51 11.38 -32.65
C GLU A 41 -8.80 12.01 -32.11
N LEU A 42 -8.75 12.49 -30.86
CA LEU A 42 -9.87 13.21 -30.26
C LEU A 42 -10.14 14.53 -31.00
N ARG A 43 -9.09 15.24 -31.42
CA ARG A 43 -9.21 16.49 -32.20
C ARG A 43 -9.88 16.25 -33.54
N GLU A 44 -9.42 15.26 -34.30
CA GLU A 44 -9.99 14.90 -35.60
C GLU A 44 -11.47 14.52 -35.47
N SER A 45 -11.78 13.66 -34.50
CA SER A 45 -13.15 13.22 -34.24
C SER A 45 -14.07 14.38 -33.85
N LEU A 46 -13.59 15.34 -33.04
CA LEU A 46 -14.37 16.52 -32.65
C LEU A 46 -14.50 17.52 -33.80
N HIS A 47 -13.47 17.65 -34.63
CA HIS A 47 -13.47 18.50 -35.83
C HIS A 47 -14.55 18.04 -36.83
N GLU A 48 -14.64 16.74 -37.10
CA GLU A 48 -15.65 16.17 -38.02
C GLU A 48 -17.09 16.42 -37.56
N GLN A 49 -17.34 16.49 -36.26
CA GLN A 49 -18.67 16.77 -35.73
C GLN A 49 -18.99 18.28 -35.73
N LEU A 50 -18.01 19.12 -35.39
CA LEU A 50 -18.18 20.57 -35.32
C LEU A 50 -18.27 21.24 -36.69
N ARG A 51 -17.67 20.66 -37.75
CA ARG A 51 -17.77 21.22 -39.11
C ARG A 51 -19.20 21.33 -39.66
N LYS A 52 -20.16 20.62 -39.04
CA LYS A 52 -21.59 20.72 -39.37
C LYS A 52 -22.19 22.08 -38.95
N TYR A 53 -21.57 22.73 -37.96
CA TYR A 53 -22.05 23.97 -37.37
C TYR A 53 -21.11 25.16 -37.65
N TYR A 54 -19.84 24.88 -37.96
CA TYR A 54 -18.81 25.90 -38.20
C TYR A 54 -18.04 25.60 -39.50
N ARG A 55 -17.81 26.62 -40.32
CA ARG A 55 -17.25 26.47 -41.67
C ARG A 55 -15.73 26.26 -41.69
N PHE A 56 -15.01 26.83 -40.70
CA PHE A 56 -13.57 26.67 -40.50
C PHE A 56 -13.31 26.45 -39.00
N VAL A 57 -12.95 25.23 -38.59
CA VAL A 57 -12.74 24.88 -37.18
C VAL A 57 -11.31 24.43 -36.96
N THR A 58 -10.51 25.23 -36.27
CA THR A 58 -9.20 24.79 -35.77
C THR A 58 -9.31 24.58 -34.27
N LEU A 59 -9.16 23.35 -33.78
CA LEU A 59 -9.35 23.01 -32.38
C LEU A 59 -8.05 22.98 -31.59
N SER A 60 -8.04 23.68 -30.46
CA SER A 60 -7.02 23.52 -29.42
C SER A 60 -7.60 22.65 -28.30
N ILE A 61 -6.89 21.58 -27.94
CA ILE A 61 -7.25 20.67 -26.85
C ILE A 61 -6.03 20.52 -25.94
N THR A 62 -6.14 21.03 -24.72
CA THR A 62 -5.05 21.04 -23.73
C THR A 62 -5.50 20.33 -22.45
N PRO A 63 -4.82 19.27 -21.99
CA PRO A 63 -5.14 18.66 -20.70
C PRO A 63 -4.84 19.63 -19.54
N ILE A 64 -5.83 19.88 -18.67
CA ILE A 64 -5.66 20.77 -17.48
C ILE A 64 -5.53 19.96 -16.20
N LYS A 65 -6.29 18.85 -16.08
CA LYS A 65 -6.29 17.99 -14.89
C LYS A 65 -6.53 16.54 -15.29
N PHE A 66 -5.57 15.68 -15.00
CA PHE A 66 -5.75 14.23 -15.10
C PHE A 66 -6.40 13.76 -13.79
N ASN A 67 -7.72 13.54 -13.80
CA ASN A 67 -8.38 12.75 -12.77
C ASN A 67 -8.27 11.28 -13.20
N ALA A 68 -7.04 10.79 -13.35
CA ALA A 68 -6.85 9.37 -13.59
C ALA A 68 -7.22 8.65 -12.29
N GLU A 69 -8.05 7.62 -12.41
CA GLU A 69 -8.18 6.63 -11.37
C GLU A 69 -6.87 5.83 -11.33
N TYR A 70 -6.47 5.37 -10.15
CA TYR A 70 -5.20 4.67 -9.98
C TYR A 70 -5.42 3.44 -9.12
N TYR A 71 -4.64 2.40 -9.38
CA TYR A 71 -4.35 1.33 -8.43
C TYR A 71 -2.90 1.48 -7.95
N THR A 72 -2.56 0.83 -6.84
CA THR A 72 -1.20 0.83 -6.29
C THR A 72 -0.65 -0.57 -6.31
N ILE A 73 0.58 -0.75 -6.80
CA ILE A 73 1.31 -2.03 -6.73
C ILE A 73 2.67 -1.79 -6.08
N LEU A 74 2.96 -2.50 -4.98
CA LEU A 74 4.21 -2.35 -4.22
C LEU A 74 4.86 -3.70 -3.95
N GLY A 75 6.12 -3.65 -3.50
CA GLY A 75 6.92 -4.82 -3.18
C GLY A 75 7.83 -5.24 -4.34
N GLU A 76 8.04 -6.55 -4.50
CA GLU A 76 9.05 -7.17 -5.36
C GLU A 76 8.64 -7.22 -6.85
N VAL A 77 8.37 -6.04 -7.38
CA VAL A 77 8.13 -5.77 -8.80
C VAL A 77 9.15 -4.76 -9.31
N LYS A 78 9.46 -4.78 -10.61
CA LYS A 78 10.51 -3.93 -11.19
C LYS A 78 10.17 -2.43 -11.21
N ASP A 79 8.89 -2.08 -11.17
CA ASP A 79 8.42 -0.69 -11.22
C ASP A 79 7.22 -0.46 -10.27
N PRO A 80 7.47 -0.37 -8.94
CA PRO A 80 6.42 -0.17 -7.94
C PRO A 80 5.86 1.26 -7.94
N GLY A 81 4.66 1.42 -7.40
CA GLY A 81 4.00 2.70 -7.18
C GLY A 81 2.56 2.76 -7.70
N LYS A 82 2.04 3.98 -7.80
CA LYS A 82 0.70 4.24 -8.34
C LYS A 82 0.73 4.10 -9.87
N LYS A 83 -0.21 3.33 -10.41
CA LYS A 83 -0.37 3.11 -11.85
C LYS A 83 -1.78 3.53 -12.28
N PRO A 84 -1.93 4.24 -13.42
CA PRO A 84 -3.23 4.70 -13.87
C PRO A 84 -4.10 3.52 -14.31
N ILE A 85 -5.40 3.61 -14.05
CA ILE A 85 -6.38 2.72 -14.64
C ILE A 85 -6.63 3.19 -16.07
N VAL A 86 -6.26 2.34 -17.02
CA VAL A 86 -6.48 2.55 -18.45
C VAL A 86 -7.27 1.37 -19.00
N GLY A 87 -8.47 1.63 -19.50
CA GLY A 87 -9.40 0.57 -19.92
C GLY A 87 -9.90 -0.24 -18.71
N ASP A 88 -9.93 -1.56 -18.86
CA ASP A 88 -10.34 -2.52 -17.84
C ASP A 88 -9.14 -3.38 -17.39
N PRO A 89 -8.19 -2.85 -16.59
CA PRO A 89 -6.99 -3.59 -16.21
C PRO A 89 -7.34 -4.77 -15.29
N THR A 90 -6.69 -5.91 -15.52
CA THR A 90 -6.71 -7.07 -14.63
C THR A 90 -5.45 -7.13 -13.74
N LEU A 91 -5.47 -7.98 -12.73
CA LEU A 91 -4.32 -8.23 -11.85
C LEU A 91 -3.06 -8.61 -12.65
N LEU A 92 -3.19 -9.48 -13.65
CA LEU A 92 -2.09 -9.87 -14.53
C LEU A 92 -1.58 -8.68 -15.35
N SER A 93 -2.50 -7.87 -15.90
CA SER A 93 -2.11 -6.67 -16.65
C SER A 93 -1.38 -5.65 -15.77
N ALA A 94 -1.71 -5.58 -14.48
CA ALA A 94 -1.06 -4.69 -13.53
C ALA A 94 0.37 -5.12 -13.21
N ILE A 95 0.60 -6.42 -13.05
CA ILE A 95 1.96 -6.97 -12.89
C ILE A 95 2.79 -6.71 -14.15
N SER A 96 2.19 -6.86 -15.33
CA SER A 96 2.85 -6.52 -16.60
C SER A 96 3.21 -5.03 -16.70
N GLN A 97 2.31 -4.13 -16.30
CA GLN A 97 2.57 -2.69 -16.23
C GLN A 97 3.66 -2.32 -15.20
N ALA A 98 3.80 -3.11 -14.14
CA ALA A 98 4.92 -3.02 -13.19
C ALA A 98 6.21 -3.68 -13.71
N LYS A 99 6.26 -4.07 -14.99
CA LYS A 99 7.38 -4.71 -15.70
C LYS A 99 7.75 -6.10 -15.16
N GLY A 100 6.79 -6.78 -14.54
CA GLY A 100 6.98 -8.09 -13.93
C GLY A 100 7.67 -8.03 -12.57
N PHE A 101 7.97 -9.21 -12.02
CA PHE A 101 8.64 -9.34 -10.73
C PHE A 101 10.12 -8.99 -10.84
N THR A 102 10.71 -8.53 -9.73
CA THR A 102 12.16 -8.42 -9.65
C THR A 102 12.78 -9.81 -9.70
N THR A 103 13.87 -9.93 -10.44
CA THR A 103 14.57 -11.19 -10.69
C THR A 103 16.05 -11.06 -10.36
N MET A 104 16.68 -12.16 -9.95
CA MET A 104 18.12 -12.25 -9.76
C MET A 104 18.69 -13.42 -10.58
N ASP A 105 19.86 -13.21 -11.17
CA ASP A 105 20.62 -14.28 -11.80
C ASP A 105 21.35 -15.07 -10.72
N PHE A 106 21.03 -16.35 -10.60
CA PHE A 106 21.69 -17.26 -9.67
C PHE A 106 22.01 -18.58 -10.37
N ARG A 107 23.31 -18.88 -10.53
CA ARG A 107 23.80 -20.12 -11.17
C ARG A 107 23.15 -20.39 -12.54
N ASP A 108 23.23 -19.41 -13.43
CA ASP A 108 22.65 -19.45 -14.79
C ASP A 108 21.13 -19.64 -14.82
N GLN A 109 20.43 -19.39 -13.71
CA GLN A 109 18.97 -19.40 -13.62
C GLN A 109 18.47 -18.04 -13.17
N VAL A 110 17.47 -17.53 -13.87
CA VAL A 110 16.73 -16.33 -13.47
C VAL A 110 15.68 -16.75 -12.46
N VAL A 111 15.77 -16.23 -11.23
CA VAL A 111 14.85 -16.55 -10.13
C VAL A 111 14.04 -15.32 -9.78
N ASP A 112 12.72 -15.48 -9.67
CA ASP A 112 11.85 -14.43 -9.13
C ASP A 112 12.10 -14.28 -7.63
N LEU A 113 12.28 -13.04 -7.18
CA LEU A 113 12.49 -12.73 -5.77
C LEU A 113 11.19 -12.58 -4.98
N CYS A 114 10.01 -12.86 -5.57
CA CYS A 114 8.71 -12.62 -4.96
C CYS A 114 8.12 -13.83 -4.20
N ASP A 115 7.53 -13.57 -3.03
CA ASP A 115 6.79 -14.56 -2.23
C ASP A 115 5.29 -14.47 -2.59
N LEU A 116 4.89 -15.25 -3.60
CA LEU A 116 3.51 -15.26 -4.10
C LEU A 116 2.51 -15.89 -3.13
N GLU A 117 2.94 -16.70 -2.16
CA GLU A 117 2.04 -17.28 -1.16
C GLU A 117 1.54 -16.22 -0.17
N LYS A 118 2.32 -15.16 0.02
CA LYS A 118 2.00 -14.02 0.89
C LYS A 118 1.56 -12.77 0.12
N ALA A 119 1.52 -12.85 -1.21
CA ALA A 119 1.01 -11.76 -2.03
C ALA A 119 -0.50 -11.59 -1.82
N PHE A 120 -0.96 -10.34 -1.85
CA PHE A 120 -2.38 -10.04 -1.67
C PHE A 120 -2.83 -8.84 -2.49
N LEU A 121 -4.15 -8.80 -2.74
CA LEU A 121 -4.86 -7.64 -3.22
C LEU A 121 -5.86 -7.20 -2.15
N ALA A 122 -5.83 -5.93 -1.80
CA ALA A 122 -6.81 -5.29 -0.94
C ALA A 122 -7.64 -4.28 -1.73
N ARG A 123 -8.94 -4.24 -1.44
CA ARG A 123 -9.90 -3.31 -2.04
C ARG A 123 -10.79 -2.76 -0.94
N ASN A 124 -10.82 -1.43 -0.80
CA ASN A 124 -11.56 -0.75 0.26
C ASN A 124 -11.23 -1.24 1.69
N GLY A 125 -9.98 -1.66 1.92
CA GLY A 125 -9.53 -2.18 3.22
C GLY A 125 -9.75 -3.69 3.42
N GLU A 126 -10.45 -4.37 2.51
CA GLU A 126 -10.68 -5.83 2.63
C GLU A 126 -9.79 -6.62 1.68
N TYR A 127 -9.32 -7.78 2.15
CA TYR A 127 -8.60 -8.74 1.30
C TYR A 127 -9.54 -9.37 0.29
N ILE A 128 -9.14 -9.34 -0.97
CA ILE A 128 -9.84 -10.07 -2.02
C ILE A 128 -9.22 -11.48 -2.11
N PRO A 129 -10.03 -12.55 -2.00
CA PRO A 129 -9.53 -13.92 -2.02
C PRO A 129 -9.03 -14.27 -3.43
N ILE A 130 -7.71 -14.20 -3.60
CA ILE A 130 -7.00 -14.51 -4.85
C ILE A 130 -5.83 -15.41 -4.51
N ASP A 131 -5.67 -16.46 -5.30
CA ASP A 131 -4.49 -17.31 -5.26
C ASP A 131 -3.47 -16.85 -6.31
N PHE A 132 -2.49 -16.07 -5.88
CA PHE A 132 -1.42 -15.55 -6.75
C PHE A 132 -0.53 -16.66 -7.31
N VAL A 133 -0.34 -17.77 -6.59
CA VAL A 133 0.45 -18.91 -7.08
C VAL A 133 -0.29 -19.57 -8.24
N ARG A 134 -1.59 -19.84 -8.09
CA ARG A 134 -2.40 -20.40 -9.18
C ARG A 134 -2.47 -19.48 -10.39
N LEU A 135 -2.63 -18.17 -10.18
CA LEU A 135 -2.63 -17.21 -11.27
C LEU A 135 -1.31 -17.21 -12.06
N ILE A 136 -0.19 -17.04 -11.35
CA ILE A 136 1.11 -16.74 -11.97
C ILE A 136 1.89 -18.00 -12.38
N ARG A 137 1.91 -19.03 -11.52
CA ARG A 137 2.69 -20.27 -11.78
C ARG A 137 1.89 -21.30 -12.56
N HIS A 138 0.58 -21.33 -12.38
CA HIS A 138 -0.28 -22.34 -12.99
C HIS A 138 -1.17 -21.80 -14.10
N GLY A 139 -1.18 -20.48 -14.33
CA GLY A 139 -1.93 -19.85 -15.42
C GLY A 139 -3.46 -19.91 -15.23
N ASP A 140 -3.94 -20.03 -13.99
CA ASP A 140 -5.36 -20.10 -13.69
C ASP A 140 -6.01 -18.72 -13.78
N LEU A 141 -6.54 -18.38 -14.96
CA LEU A 141 -7.18 -17.10 -15.23
C LEU A 141 -8.45 -16.84 -14.41
N ASN A 142 -9.01 -17.84 -13.71
CA ASN A 142 -10.13 -17.58 -12.78
C ASN A 142 -9.70 -16.73 -11.58
N GLN A 143 -8.39 -16.65 -11.31
CA GLN A 143 -7.80 -15.79 -10.30
C GLN A 143 -7.48 -14.37 -10.86
N ASP A 144 -7.59 -14.15 -12.18
CA ASP A 144 -7.27 -12.86 -12.80
C ASP A 144 -8.46 -11.89 -12.70
N ILE A 145 -8.55 -11.20 -11.57
CA ILE A 145 -9.67 -10.30 -11.30
C ILE A 145 -9.47 -8.92 -11.96
N PRO A 146 -10.57 -8.24 -12.36
CA PRO A 146 -10.50 -6.85 -12.80
C PRO A 146 -10.18 -5.93 -11.61
N LEU A 147 -9.29 -4.96 -11.85
CA LEU A 147 -8.90 -3.96 -10.88
C LEU A 147 -9.84 -2.76 -10.90
N ARG A 148 -9.95 -2.10 -9.75
CA ARG A 148 -10.77 -0.91 -9.52
C ARG A 148 -9.92 0.21 -8.94
N SER A 149 -10.41 1.44 -9.05
CA SER A 149 -9.72 2.59 -8.45
C SER A 149 -9.55 2.37 -6.95
N GLY A 150 -8.33 2.61 -6.46
CA GLY A 150 -7.98 2.43 -5.06
C GLY A 150 -7.56 1.01 -4.68
N ASP A 151 -7.58 0.04 -5.59
CA ASP A 151 -7.01 -1.29 -5.33
C ASP A 151 -5.53 -1.19 -4.97
N TYR A 152 -5.13 -2.00 -3.99
CA TYR A 152 -3.78 -2.08 -3.48
C TYR A 152 -3.25 -3.50 -3.61
N ILE A 153 -2.15 -3.68 -4.33
CA ILE A 153 -1.50 -4.96 -4.58
C ILE A 153 -0.15 -4.92 -3.89
N TYR A 154 0.15 -5.95 -3.10
CA TYR A 154 1.44 -6.09 -2.44
C TYR A 154 2.06 -7.43 -2.77
N ILE A 155 3.29 -7.39 -3.25
CA ILE A 155 4.09 -8.56 -3.62
C ILE A 155 5.32 -8.62 -2.70
N PRO A 156 5.34 -9.45 -1.65
CA PRO A 156 6.49 -9.54 -0.75
C PRO A 156 7.74 -10.15 -1.44
N ASN A 157 8.92 -9.97 -0.83
CA ASN A 157 10.17 -10.61 -1.29
C ASN A 157 10.42 -11.95 -0.56
N VAL A 158 10.95 -12.97 -1.24
CA VAL A 158 11.31 -14.31 -0.75
C VAL A 158 12.38 -14.28 0.35
N THR A 159 13.20 -13.23 0.39
CA THR A 159 14.42 -13.12 1.20
C THR A 159 14.28 -12.20 2.41
N MET A 160 13.12 -11.57 2.65
CA MET A 160 12.94 -10.75 3.86
C MET A 160 12.82 -11.65 5.09
N LYS A 161 13.97 -12.11 5.56
CA LYS A 161 14.20 -12.57 6.92
C LYS A 161 14.07 -11.32 7.78
N GLN A 162 13.02 -11.19 8.58
CA GLN A 162 12.78 -10.01 9.38
C GLN A 162 12.65 -10.37 10.85
N VAL A 163 13.04 -9.44 11.72
CA VAL A 163 12.75 -9.48 13.15
C VAL A 163 11.80 -8.33 13.45
N TYR A 164 10.83 -8.58 14.32
CA TYR A 164 9.86 -7.58 14.74
C TYR A 164 10.17 -7.13 16.16
N VAL A 165 10.30 -5.82 16.40
CA VAL A 165 10.53 -5.27 17.75
C VAL A 165 9.34 -4.40 18.15
N VAL A 166 8.66 -4.80 19.22
CA VAL A 166 7.38 -4.23 19.65
C VAL A 166 7.30 -4.08 21.18
N GLY A 167 6.37 -3.25 21.66
CA GLY A 167 6.18 -2.96 23.09
C GLY A 167 6.80 -1.63 23.53
N GLU A 168 7.33 -1.57 24.75
CA GLU A 168 7.92 -0.38 25.40
C GLU A 168 9.34 -0.08 24.87
N VAL A 169 9.41 0.25 23.58
CA VAL A 169 10.58 0.80 22.86
C VAL A 169 10.22 2.14 22.25
N PHE A 170 11.20 3.00 21.96
CA PHE A 170 10.93 4.33 21.40
C PHE A 170 10.33 4.29 19.99
N TYR A 171 10.85 3.41 19.14
CA TYR A 171 10.40 3.22 17.76
C TYR A 171 10.15 1.74 17.49
N PRO A 172 8.93 1.26 17.74
CA PRO A 172 8.56 -0.08 17.37
C PRO A 172 8.69 -0.29 15.85
N VAL A 173 9.40 -1.34 15.42
CA VAL A 173 9.94 -1.43 14.06
C VAL A 173 10.07 -2.88 13.57
N THR A 174 10.08 -3.05 12.25
CA THR A 174 10.47 -4.29 11.57
C THR A 174 11.88 -4.11 11.02
N ILE A 175 12.78 -5.02 11.37
CA ILE A 175 14.20 -4.94 11.03
C ILE A 175 14.53 -6.05 10.04
N ASP A 176 15.23 -5.69 8.96
CA ASP A 176 15.77 -6.67 8.03
C ASP A 176 16.91 -7.44 8.70
N TYR A 177 16.73 -8.75 8.84
CA TYR A 177 17.67 -9.63 9.51
C TYR A 177 18.95 -9.80 8.69
N MET A 178 20.04 -9.25 9.21
CA MET A 178 21.39 -9.54 8.78
C MET A 178 21.97 -10.74 9.54
N THR A 179 22.97 -11.42 8.98
CA THR A 179 23.59 -12.59 9.61
C THR A 179 24.04 -12.29 11.05
N ASP A 180 23.72 -13.19 11.99
CA ASP A 180 24.10 -13.13 13.41
C ASP A 180 23.52 -11.97 14.26
N MET A 181 22.38 -11.40 13.85
CA MET A 181 21.70 -10.33 14.60
C MET A 181 21.41 -10.69 16.07
N SER A 182 21.64 -9.74 16.98
CA SER A 182 21.43 -9.93 18.42
C SER A 182 20.23 -9.16 18.98
N LEU A 183 19.80 -9.52 20.20
CA LEU A 183 18.70 -8.85 20.88
C LEU A 183 19.03 -7.40 21.23
N VAL A 184 20.25 -7.12 21.67
CA VAL A 184 20.70 -5.75 21.95
C VAL A 184 20.69 -4.89 20.69
N GLU A 185 21.21 -5.42 19.58
CA GLU A 185 21.20 -4.75 18.29
C GLU A 185 19.78 -4.40 17.84
N ALA A 186 18.87 -5.38 17.86
CA ALA A 186 17.48 -5.15 17.47
C ALA A 186 16.76 -4.10 18.34
N ILE A 187 17.00 -4.10 19.66
CA ILE A 187 16.43 -3.08 20.56
C ILE A 187 17.06 -1.70 20.30
N THR A 188 18.34 -1.65 19.95
CA THR A 188 19.04 -0.39 19.63
C THR A 188 18.47 0.23 18.34
N GLU A 189 18.21 -0.59 17.32
CA GLU A 189 17.54 -0.15 16.09
C GLU A 189 16.10 0.35 16.34
N ALA A 190 15.42 -0.21 17.34
CA ALA A 190 14.13 0.28 17.82
C ALA A 190 14.24 1.57 18.67
N GLY A 191 15.41 2.19 18.74
CA GLY A 191 15.66 3.43 19.50
C GLY A 191 15.78 3.23 21.00
N ASP A 192 16.13 2.02 21.46
CA ASP A 192 16.16 1.59 22.87
C ASP A 192 14.77 1.43 23.54
N VAL A 193 14.80 0.89 24.76
CA VAL A 193 13.62 0.71 25.62
C VAL A 193 13.19 2.02 26.28
N THR A 194 11.88 2.20 26.51
CA THR A 194 11.36 3.37 27.24
C THR A 194 11.58 3.25 28.76
N GLU A 195 11.40 4.34 29.50
CA GLU A 195 11.47 4.32 30.98
C GLU A 195 10.41 3.41 31.63
N ARG A 196 9.33 3.12 30.90
CA ARG A 196 8.23 2.26 31.34
C ARG A 196 8.52 0.78 31.13
N ALA A 197 9.59 0.43 30.41
CA ALA A 197 9.96 -0.95 30.12
C ALA A 197 10.37 -1.74 31.37
N GLY A 198 9.92 -2.99 31.41
CA GLY A 198 10.34 -4.00 32.38
C GLY A 198 11.77 -4.49 32.14
N SER A 199 12.31 -5.24 33.10
CA SER A 199 13.67 -5.81 32.98
C SER A 199 13.76 -7.05 32.09
N ARG A 200 12.63 -7.66 31.76
CA ARG A 200 12.56 -8.91 31.00
C ARG A 200 11.96 -8.65 29.62
N VAL A 201 12.56 -9.22 28.60
CA VAL A 201 12.11 -9.17 27.20
C VAL A 201 11.67 -10.56 26.78
N ALA A 202 10.56 -10.66 26.06
CA ALA A 202 10.09 -11.91 25.49
C ALA A 202 10.46 -12.00 24.01
N VAL A 203 11.04 -13.12 23.61
CA VAL A 203 11.25 -13.45 22.18
C VAL A 203 10.34 -14.61 21.83
N LEU A 204 9.47 -14.42 20.84
CA LEU A 204 8.60 -15.45 20.28
C LEU A 204 9.17 -15.94 18.96
N ARG A 205 9.26 -17.26 18.79
CA ARG A 205 9.85 -17.91 17.63
C ARG A 205 8.95 -19.03 17.11
N GLY A 206 8.83 -19.12 15.78
CA GLY A 206 8.04 -20.16 15.11
C GLY A 206 6.58 -19.79 14.94
N SER A 207 5.68 -20.79 14.95
CA SER A 207 4.26 -20.57 14.65
C SER A 207 3.56 -19.71 15.70
N LEU A 208 2.78 -18.72 15.26
CA LEU A 208 1.98 -17.85 16.13
C LEU A 208 0.88 -18.59 16.89
N SER A 209 0.48 -19.78 16.42
CA SER A 209 -0.51 -20.63 17.11
C SER A 209 0.08 -21.36 18.32
N CYS A 210 1.38 -21.57 18.35
CA CYS A 210 2.09 -22.21 19.46
C CYS A 210 3.59 -21.82 19.42
N PRO A 211 3.92 -20.56 19.71
CA PRO A 211 5.29 -20.08 19.57
C PRO A 211 6.17 -20.69 20.67
N VAL A 212 7.42 -20.99 20.30
CA VAL A 212 8.46 -21.18 21.30
C VAL A 212 8.77 -19.80 21.87
N HIS A 213 8.78 -19.69 23.20
CA HIS A 213 9.05 -18.42 23.87
C HIS A 213 10.32 -18.49 24.70
N TYR A 214 11.09 -17.40 24.62
CA TYR A 214 12.28 -17.17 25.43
C TYR A 214 12.03 -15.93 26.29
N LEU A 215 12.21 -16.06 27.60
CA LEU A 215 12.14 -14.93 28.52
C LEU A 215 13.56 -14.56 28.94
N ILE A 216 13.99 -13.35 28.57
CA ILE A 216 15.37 -12.92 28.64
C ILE A 216 15.47 -11.75 29.62
N ASP A 217 16.40 -11.82 30.58
CA ASP A 217 16.71 -10.70 31.47
C ASP A 217 17.65 -9.72 30.75
N PHE A 218 17.06 -8.72 30.10
CA PHE A 218 17.79 -7.77 29.27
C PHE A 218 18.78 -6.94 30.08
N ASN A 219 18.44 -6.61 31.33
CA ASN A 219 19.33 -5.86 32.23
C ASN A 219 20.62 -6.62 32.53
N ARG A 220 20.59 -7.97 32.59
CA ARG A 220 21.81 -8.75 32.77
C ARG A 220 22.70 -8.72 31.54
N ILE A 221 22.14 -8.67 30.33
CA ILE A 221 22.89 -8.57 29.08
C ILE A 221 23.58 -7.20 28.98
N VAL A 222 22.82 -6.11 29.17
CA VAL A 222 23.36 -4.74 29.10
C VAL A 222 24.45 -4.48 30.15
N LYS A 223 24.37 -5.12 31.32
CA LYS A 223 25.41 -5.06 32.37
C LYS A 223 26.60 -6.00 32.12
N GLY A 224 26.64 -6.74 31.02
CA GLY A 224 27.69 -7.71 30.72
C GLY A 224 27.70 -8.94 31.64
N CYS A 225 26.59 -9.19 32.35
CA CYS A 225 26.43 -10.30 33.30
C CYS A 225 25.77 -11.56 32.68
N ALA A 226 25.43 -11.48 31.39
CA ALA A 226 24.90 -12.57 30.57
C ALA A 226 25.32 -12.34 29.11
N SER A 227 25.44 -13.42 28.33
CA SER A 227 25.68 -13.34 26.89
C SER A 227 24.46 -12.81 26.15
N ASP A 228 24.68 -12.10 25.06
CA ASP A 228 23.61 -11.58 24.21
C ASP A 228 22.86 -12.72 23.51
N PHE A 229 21.55 -12.54 23.34
CA PHE A 229 20.68 -13.54 22.73
C PHE A 229 20.68 -13.38 21.21
N LYS A 230 20.91 -14.47 20.49
CA LYS A 230 20.91 -14.47 19.03
C LYS A 230 19.50 -14.68 18.47
N LEU A 231 19.09 -13.71 17.66
CA LEU A 231 17.78 -13.72 17.02
C LEU A 231 17.82 -14.57 15.75
N GLN A 232 16.63 -14.96 15.29
CA GLN A 232 16.40 -15.68 14.06
C GLN A 232 15.37 -14.95 13.19
N PRO A 233 15.39 -15.17 11.87
CA PRO A 233 14.34 -14.70 10.99
C PRO A 233 12.95 -15.12 11.48
N GLY A 234 12.04 -14.16 11.54
CA GLY A 234 10.67 -14.33 12.02
C GLY A 234 10.51 -14.17 13.54
N ASP A 235 11.58 -13.92 14.29
CA ASP A 235 11.47 -13.66 15.73
C ASP A 235 10.69 -12.37 16.01
N ILE A 236 9.85 -12.43 17.06
CA ILE A 236 9.15 -11.26 17.60
C ILE A 236 9.74 -10.95 18.96
N VAL A 237 10.37 -9.79 19.08
CA VAL A 237 10.88 -9.22 20.31
C VAL A 237 9.80 -8.32 20.92
N TYR A 238 9.28 -8.71 22.07
CA TYR A 238 8.30 -7.93 22.83
C TYR A 238 8.91 -7.41 24.13
N VAL A 239 8.89 -6.10 24.31
CA VAL A 239 9.33 -5.39 25.52
C VAL A 239 8.10 -5.02 26.36
N PRO A 240 7.82 -5.72 27.47
CA PRO A 240 6.66 -5.44 28.32
C PRO A 240 6.86 -4.18 29.18
N PRO A 241 5.77 -3.52 29.64
CA PRO A 241 5.86 -2.48 30.66
C PRO A 241 6.15 -3.07 32.05
N ARG A 242 6.71 -2.26 32.96
CA ARG A 242 7.08 -2.65 34.34
C ARG A 242 5.94 -3.23 35.16
N SER A 243 4.70 -2.90 34.82
CA SER A 243 3.50 -3.40 35.51
C SER A 243 3.22 -4.89 35.26
N PHE A 244 3.84 -5.51 34.25
CA PHE A 244 3.63 -6.92 33.93
C PHE A 244 4.61 -7.81 34.70
N THR A 245 4.08 -8.79 35.44
CA THR A 245 4.89 -9.72 36.25
C THR A 245 4.73 -11.18 35.79
N SER A 246 3.68 -11.50 35.03
CA SER A 246 3.34 -12.87 34.65
C SER A 246 3.78 -13.21 33.22
N LEU A 247 4.46 -14.36 33.06
CA LEU A 247 4.90 -14.86 31.74
C LEU A 247 3.70 -15.07 30.81
N ARG A 248 2.55 -15.55 31.33
CA ARG A 248 1.35 -15.74 30.51
C ARG A 248 0.81 -14.43 29.96
N GLU A 249 0.80 -13.37 30.76
CA GLU A 249 0.35 -12.04 30.34
C GLU A 249 1.28 -11.44 29.29
N ILE A 250 2.59 -11.56 29.48
CA ILE A 250 3.60 -11.09 28.52
C ILE A 250 3.41 -11.79 27.16
N LEU A 251 3.19 -13.11 27.16
CA LEU A 251 2.96 -13.87 25.92
C LEU A 251 1.64 -13.52 25.24
N GLN A 252 0.57 -13.32 26.00
CA GLN A 252 -0.73 -12.92 25.46
C GLN A 252 -0.68 -11.52 24.83
N GLU A 253 0.00 -10.57 25.47
CA GLU A 253 0.14 -9.22 24.93
C GLU A 253 1.09 -9.16 23.72
N ALA A 254 2.19 -9.92 23.73
CA ALA A 254 3.06 -10.05 22.57
C ALA A 254 2.30 -10.60 21.34
N ALA A 255 1.46 -11.62 21.54
CA ALA A 255 0.63 -12.18 20.48
C ALA A 255 -0.44 -11.18 19.99
N ARG A 256 -1.09 -10.43 20.90
CA ARG A 256 -2.07 -9.39 20.54
C ARG A 256 -1.44 -8.26 19.73
N VAL A 257 -0.32 -7.72 20.20
CA VAL A 257 0.39 -6.61 19.53
C VAL A 257 0.87 -7.05 18.15
N PHE A 258 1.32 -8.29 17.98
CA PHE A 258 1.69 -8.81 16.67
C PHE A 258 0.50 -8.83 15.71
N VAL A 259 -0.63 -9.41 16.12
CA VAL A 259 -1.85 -9.48 15.29
C VAL A 259 -2.36 -8.08 14.91
N HIS A 260 -2.34 -7.12 15.85
CA HIS A 260 -2.74 -5.74 15.57
C HIS A 260 -1.73 -4.98 14.69
N ARG A 261 -0.42 -5.12 14.93
CA ARG A 261 0.61 -4.45 14.13
C ARG A 261 0.69 -4.97 12.70
N THR A 262 0.48 -6.26 12.48
CA THR A 262 0.37 -6.79 11.11
C THR A 262 -0.85 -6.24 10.38
N ALA A 263 -1.89 -5.80 11.10
CA ALA A 263 -3.02 -5.06 10.54
C ALA A 263 -2.71 -3.56 10.34
N ASP A 264 -2.00 -2.94 11.28
CA ASP A 264 -1.64 -1.52 11.24
C ASP A 264 -0.54 -1.20 10.20
N SER A 265 0.48 -2.05 10.06
CA SER A 265 1.53 -1.93 9.03
C SER A 265 1.03 -2.31 7.62
N THR A 266 -0.15 -2.93 7.53
CA THR A 266 -0.91 -3.08 6.27
C THR A 266 -1.90 -1.94 6.01
N GLY A 267 -1.89 -0.88 6.83
CA GLY A 267 -2.53 0.40 6.49
C GLY A 267 -3.97 0.57 6.93
N GLU A 268 -4.26 0.46 8.23
CA GLU A 268 -5.62 0.65 8.77
C GLU A 268 -5.88 1.93 9.59
N GLU A 269 -4.98 2.94 9.63
CA GLU A 269 -5.27 4.22 10.31
C GLU A 269 -5.22 5.47 9.41
N ALA A 270 -5.79 5.39 8.20
CA ALA A 270 -5.96 6.57 7.36
C ALA A 270 -7.41 6.87 6.95
N PHE A 271 -8.44 6.43 7.68
CA PHE A 271 -9.80 6.94 7.47
C PHE A 271 -10.63 6.82 8.75
N ILE A 272 -11.46 7.83 9.04
CA ILE A 272 -12.38 8.03 10.19
C ILE A 272 -11.70 8.86 11.31
N GLN A 273 -11.87 10.19 11.44
CA GLN A 273 -13.09 10.99 11.39
C GLN A 273 -12.85 12.45 10.92
N ALA A 274 -13.41 12.80 9.76
CA ALA A 274 -13.96 14.13 9.54
C ALA A 274 -15.43 14.13 10.01
N HIS A 275 -15.80 15.13 10.80
CA HIS A 275 -17.05 15.29 11.56
C HIS A 275 -18.32 15.24 10.69
N PRO A 276 -19.51 14.95 11.28
CA PRO A 276 -20.36 16.05 11.73
C PRO A 276 -21.22 15.75 12.97
N HIS A 277 -21.21 16.63 13.96
CA HIS A 277 -22.39 16.82 14.82
C HIS A 277 -22.70 18.30 15.01
N THR A 278 -23.73 18.73 14.31
CA THR A 278 -24.66 19.75 14.76
C THR A 278 -25.35 19.27 16.05
N ARG A 279 -25.35 20.07 17.12
CA ARG A 279 -26.49 20.91 17.56
C ARG A 279 -26.30 21.50 18.96
N ASN A 280 -26.61 22.79 19.02
CA ASN A 280 -27.29 23.53 20.09
C ASN A 280 -26.60 23.87 21.43
N ASP A 281 -26.30 25.17 21.54
CA ASP A 281 -27.03 26.12 22.39
C ASP A 281 -26.84 26.03 23.91
N ARG A 282 -26.04 26.97 24.45
CA ARG A 282 -26.38 27.67 25.68
C ARG A 282 -25.74 29.06 25.74
N ARG A 283 -26.60 30.05 25.54
CA ARG A 283 -26.49 31.43 26.03
C ARG A 283 -25.87 31.54 27.43
N ARG A 284 -24.99 32.53 27.62
CA ARG A 284 -24.94 33.53 28.74
C ARG A 284 -23.76 34.49 28.47
N ARG A 285 -23.99 35.65 27.86
CA ARG A 285 -24.25 36.99 28.46
C ARG A 285 -23.13 37.54 29.36
N ALA A 286 -22.69 38.76 28.98
CA ALA A 286 -21.99 39.81 29.74
C ALA A 286 -20.52 39.51 30.09
N LYS A 287 -19.53 40.35 29.79
CA LYS A 287 -19.43 41.81 29.69
C LYS A 287 -18.43 42.19 28.60
#